data_AF-A0A351MDM3-F1
#
_entry.id   AF-A0A351MDM3-F1
#
_cell.length_a   1.000
_cell.length_b   1.000
_cell.length_c   1.000
_cell.angle_alpha   90.00
_cell.angle_beta   90.00
_cell.angle_gamma   90.00
#
_symmetry.space_group_name_H-M   'P 1'
#
loop_
_entity.id
_entity.type
_entity.pdbx_description
1 polymer ?
#
loop_
_entity_poly.entity_id
_entity_poly.type
_entity_poly.pdbx_seq_one_letter_code
_entity_poly.pdbx_strand_id
1 'polypeptide(L)'
;MYHLLLSRSFSLALGVVFAPAALAAAFPPPDAFQDPATAAWGGWTRGSTGTLHAGWNVFDSTADRTPDLGQHNLNTALLLANNPGAFVTGSRNIYSLVDVNDFTGLFVPTSLAAGRFTVAVQISVLGNDLNATSLLLNGLPWTSRTVLAAGTGLAPPGVGAPGGGVDNEYLFLWSGFERLTDRDVFALEFRSLSVHNSLDALRIDVGPAPVLPPTPPAPVNVPIPGGVGLLAAMLGLVGRSRLGG
;
A
#
# COMPACT_ATOMS: atom_id res chain seq x y z
N MET A 1 26.78 -69.21 49.15
CA MET A 1 26.04 -68.35 50.11
C MET A 1 26.13 -66.93 49.57
N TYR A 2 25.07 -66.46 48.93
CA TYR A 2 25.03 -65.21 48.17
C TYR A 2 24.66 -64.05 49.10
N HIS A 3 25.46 -62.99 49.13
CA HIS A 3 25.05 -61.70 49.71
C HIS A 3 25.16 -60.62 48.62
N LEU A 4 24.02 -60.35 47.98
CA LEU A 4 23.79 -59.19 47.12
C LEU A 4 23.63 -57.95 48.03
N LEU A 5 24.51 -56.97 47.88
CA LEU A 5 24.33 -55.62 48.43
C LEU A 5 23.61 -54.75 47.38
N LEU A 6 22.31 -54.55 47.57
CA LEU A 6 21.50 -53.60 46.81
C LEU A 6 21.81 -52.17 47.28
N SER A 7 22.57 -51.41 46.50
CA SER A 7 22.67 -49.95 46.65
C SER A 7 21.44 -49.30 45.98
N ARG A 8 20.47 -48.86 46.78
CA ARG A 8 19.33 -48.08 46.28
C ARG A 8 19.75 -46.62 46.11
N SER A 9 19.93 -46.20 44.87
CA SER A 9 20.12 -44.79 44.49
C SER A 9 18.76 -44.09 44.50
N PHE A 10 18.63 -43.00 45.27
CA PHE A 10 17.45 -42.15 45.33
C PHE A 10 17.65 -41.00 44.33
N SER A 11 17.10 -41.10 43.13
CA SER A 11 17.12 -40.02 42.13
C SER A 11 15.89 -39.13 42.31
N LEU A 12 16.11 -37.92 42.81
CA LEU A 12 15.10 -36.86 42.88
C LEU A 12 14.93 -36.26 41.47
N ALA A 13 13.95 -36.74 40.71
CA ALA A 13 13.58 -36.16 39.43
C ALA A 13 12.77 -34.87 39.68
N LEU A 14 13.41 -33.72 39.49
CA LEU A 14 12.75 -32.42 39.50
C LEU A 14 11.94 -32.28 38.19
N GLY A 15 10.65 -32.62 38.24
CA GLY A 15 9.73 -32.42 37.13
C GLY A 15 9.44 -30.93 36.95
N VAL A 16 10.18 -30.26 36.07
CA VAL A 16 9.79 -28.94 35.58
C VAL A 16 8.64 -29.14 34.61
N VAL A 17 7.42 -28.90 35.07
CA VAL A 17 6.25 -28.78 34.21
C VAL A 17 6.40 -27.46 33.44
N PHE A 18 6.85 -27.54 32.19
CA PHE A 18 6.62 -26.45 31.24
C PHE A 18 5.11 -26.40 30.98
N ALA A 19 4.41 -25.47 31.65
CA ALA A 19 3.13 -25.05 31.14
C ALA A 19 3.39 -24.47 29.74
N PRO A 20 2.79 -25.00 28.67
CA PRO A 20 2.76 -24.25 27.42
C PRO A 20 1.97 -22.98 27.74
N ALA A 21 2.67 -21.85 27.84
CA ALA A 21 2.01 -20.58 27.64
C ALA A 21 1.41 -20.66 26.24
N ALA A 22 0.12 -20.94 26.16
CA ALA A 22 -0.63 -20.68 24.95
C ALA A 22 -0.40 -19.18 24.68
N LEU A 23 0.45 -18.87 23.70
CA LEU A 23 0.32 -17.61 23.00
C LEU A 23 -1.10 -17.65 22.47
N ALA A 24 -2.02 -16.99 23.19
CA ALA A 24 -3.20 -16.49 22.55
C ALA A 24 -2.66 -15.64 21.41
N ALA A 25 -2.76 -16.14 20.18
CA ALA A 25 -2.63 -15.29 19.02
C ALA A 25 -3.67 -14.21 19.23
N ALA A 26 -3.24 -13.04 19.69
CA ALA A 26 -4.06 -11.86 19.62
C ALA A 26 -4.45 -11.78 18.15
N PHE A 27 -5.76 -11.88 17.86
CA PHE A 27 -6.24 -11.58 16.52
C PHE A 27 -5.60 -10.26 16.13
N PRO A 28 -4.88 -10.18 15.00
CA PRO A 28 -4.32 -8.91 14.58
C PRO A 28 -5.47 -7.89 14.58
N PRO A 29 -5.23 -6.64 15.02
CA PRO A 29 -6.22 -5.60 14.84
C PRO A 29 -6.69 -5.62 13.38
N PRO A 30 -7.96 -5.27 13.10
CA PRO A 30 -8.41 -5.17 11.72
C PRO A 30 -7.43 -4.29 10.96
N ASP A 31 -6.99 -4.74 9.78
CA ASP A 31 -6.08 -3.96 8.94
C ASP A 31 -6.59 -2.53 8.79
N ALA A 32 -5.69 -1.55 8.84
CA ALA A 32 -5.98 -0.15 8.57
C ALA A 32 -6.23 0.11 7.06
N PHE A 33 -6.29 -0.97 6.25
CA PHE A 33 -6.68 -0.91 4.85
C PHE A 33 -8.07 -0.28 4.71
N GLN A 34 -8.17 0.62 3.76
CA GLN A 34 -9.34 1.43 3.51
C GLN A 34 -10.23 0.78 2.44
N ASP A 35 -11.54 1.05 2.53
CA ASP A 35 -12.52 0.66 1.51
C ASP A 35 -12.69 1.79 0.49
N PRO A 36 -12.61 1.54 -0.83
CA PRO A 36 -12.83 2.57 -1.85
C PRO A 36 -14.20 3.25 -1.76
N ALA A 37 -15.22 2.65 -1.15
CA ALA A 37 -16.54 3.26 -1.00
C ALA A 37 -16.55 4.41 0.03
N THR A 38 -15.65 4.37 1.02
CA THR A 38 -15.62 5.34 2.13
C THR A 38 -14.33 6.17 2.16
N ALA A 39 -13.27 5.72 1.48
CA ALA A 39 -12.00 6.41 1.44
C ALA A 39 -12.02 7.64 0.53
N ALA A 40 -11.23 8.66 0.89
CA ALA A 40 -11.16 9.92 0.14
C ALA A 40 -10.56 9.79 -1.28
N TRP A 41 -9.76 8.75 -1.54
CA TRP A 41 -9.20 8.45 -2.86
C TRP A 41 -10.15 7.65 -3.75
N GLY A 42 -11.24 7.14 -3.16
CA GLY A 42 -12.22 6.28 -3.79
C GLY A 42 -13.42 7.05 -4.34
N GLY A 43 -14.61 6.56 -4.02
CA GLY A 43 -15.90 7.04 -4.53
C GLY A 43 -16.66 5.99 -5.36
N TRP A 44 -16.23 4.72 -5.28
CA TRP A 44 -16.89 3.59 -5.93
C TRP A 44 -16.93 2.39 -4.99
N THR A 45 -17.87 1.49 -5.23
CA THR A 45 -18.00 0.24 -4.46
C THR A 45 -17.35 -0.91 -5.23
N ARG A 46 -16.57 -1.75 -4.54
CA ARG A 46 -16.08 -3.02 -5.10
C ARG A 46 -17.24 -3.83 -5.70
N GLY A 47 -17.03 -4.41 -6.88
CA GLY A 47 -18.08 -5.19 -7.55
C GLY A 47 -19.00 -4.37 -8.45
N SER A 48 -18.88 -3.04 -8.45
CA SER A 48 -19.63 -2.17 -9.35
C SER A 48 -19.06 -2.19 -10.76
N THR A 49 -19.89 -1.88 -11.75
CA THR A 49 -19.45 -1.75 -13.16
C THR A 49 -18.27 -0.78 -13.29
N GLY A 50 -17.26 -1.18 -14.07
CA GLY A 50 -16.06 -0.37 -14.26
C GLY A 50 -15.06 -0.45 -13.11
N THR A 51 -15.22 -1.40 -12.18
CA THR A 51 -14.26 -1.66 -11.10
C THR A 51 -13.55 -3.00 -11.30
N LEU A 52 -12.43 -3.17 -10.60
CA LEU A 52 -11.71 -4.42 -10.46
C LEU A 52 -11.15 -4.50 -9.04
N HIS A 53 -11.15 -5.70 -8.47
CA HIS A 53 -10.68 -5.92 -7.11
C HIS A 53 -10.05 -7.31 -6.96
N ALA A 54 -8.96 -7.41 -6.21
CA ALA A 54 -8.47 -8.65 -5.63
C ALA A 54 -7.78 -8.37 -4.29
N GLY A 55 -7.88 -9.30 -3.35
CA GLY A 55 -7.19 -9.18 -2.06
C GLY A 55 -6.78 -10.52 -1.46
N TRP A 56 -5.61 -10.52 -0.83
CA TRP A 56 -5.07 -11.61 -0.03
C TRP A 56 -4.78 -11.14 1.38
N ASN A 57 -5.14 -11.95 2.37
CA ASN A 57 -4.51 -11.97 3.70
C ASN A 57 -4.22 -13.40 4.18
N VAL A 58 -4.45 -14.40 3.33
CA VAL A 58 -4.06 -15.79 3.53
C VAL A 58 -3.40 -16.27 2.25
N PHE A 59 -2.10 -16.57 2.31
CA PHE A 59 -1.38 -17.14 1.17
C PHE A 59 -1.34 -18.68 1.26
N ASP A 60 -1.67 -19.34 0.15
CA ASP A 60 -1.63 -20.79 -0.03
C ASP A 60 -0.34 -21.27 -0.72
N SER A 61 0.34 -20.38 -1.45
CA SER A 61 1.64 -20.68 -2.08
C SER A 61 2.45 -19.41 -2.34
N THR A 62 3.69 -19.56 -2.78
CA THR A 62 4.51 -18.44 -3.28
C THR A 62 4.13 -18.01 -4.71
N ALA A 63 3.19 -18.69 -5.37
CA ALA A 63 2.63 -18.35 -6.67
C ALA A 63 1.09 -18.39 -6.58
N ASP A 64 0.56 -17.57 -5.68
CA ASP A 64 -0.83 -17.60 -5.22
C ASP A 64 -1.80 -17.06 -6.27
N ARG A 65 -2.86 -17.82 -6.56
CA ARG A 65 -3.92 -17.44 -7.51
C ARG A 65 -5.31 -17.39 -6.88
N THR A 66 -5.37 -17.39 -5.57
CA THR A 66 -6.57 -17.55 -4.77
C THR A 66 -6.74 -16.37 -3.82
N PRO A 67 -7.08 -15.17 -4.32
CA PRO A 67 -7.45 -14.05 -3.45
C PRO A 67 -8.59 -14.47 -2.52
N ASP A 68 -8.36 -14.42 -1.22
CA ASP A 68 -9.29 -14.89 -0.20
C ASP A 68 -10.23 -13.77 0.31
N LEU A 69 -9.84 -12.51 0.14
CA LEU A 69 -10.64 -11.33 0.51
C LEU A 69 -11.65 -10.90 -0.57
N GLY A 70 -11.74 -11.71 -1.63
CA GLY A 70 -12.63 -11.49 -2.75
C GLY A 70 -11.91 -11.12 -4.03
N GLN A 71 -12.62 -11.29 -5.14
CA GLN A 71 -12.17 -10.91 -6.47
C GLN A 71 -13.35 -10.41 -7.31
N HIS A 72 -13.10 -9.44 -8.17
CA HIS A 72 -14.08 -8.93 -9.12
C HIS A 72 -13.41 -8.52 -10.43
N ASN A 73 -14.07 -8.86 -11.53
CA ASN A 73 -13.68 -8.48 -12.89
C ASN A 73 -12.26 -8.92 -13.29
N LEU A 74 -11.86 -10.11 -12.85
CA LEU A 74 -10.54 -10.69 -13.13
C LEU A 74 -10.67 -12.05 -13.80
N ASN A 75 -9.95 -12.22 -14.90
CA ASN A 75 -9.68 -13.53 -15.50
C ASN A 75 -8.43 -14.16 -14.87
N THR A 76 -7.52 -13.35 -14.34
CA THR A 76 -6.34 -13.80 -13.61
C THR A 76 -6.03 -12.83 -12.50
N ALA A 77 -5.81 -13.36 -11.30
CA ALA A 77 -5.21 -12.69 -10.17
C ALA A 77 -4.08 -13.60 -9.70
N LEU A 78 -2.83 -13.19 -9.91
CA LEU A 78 -1.65 -13.97 -9.50
C LEU A 78 -0.76 -13.06 -8.66
N LEU A 79 -0.31 -13.55 -7.51
CA LEU A 79 0.81 -13.00 -6.79
C LEU A 79 1.95 -14.02 -6.77
N LEU A 80 3.10 -13.62 -7.29
CA LEU A 80 4.30 -14.45 -7.35
C LEU A 80 5.40 -13.83 -6.48
N ALA A 81 6.02 -14.63 -5.63
CA ALA A 81 7.33 -14.34 -5.04
C ALA A 81 8.42 -14.87 -5.98
N ASN A 82 9.24 -13.98 -6.49
CA ASN A 82 10.27 -14.25 -7.50
C ASN A 82 11.57 -14.81 -6.89
N ASN A 83 11.73 -14.73 -5.58
CA ASN A 83 12.94 -15.16 -4.89
C ASN A 83 12.82 -16.61 -4.37
N PRO A 84 13.86 -17.45 -4.57
CA PRO A 84 13.83 -18.86 -4.18
C PRO A 84 13.82 -19.06 -2.66
N GLY A 85 14.28 -18.08 -1.88
CA GLY A 85 14.22 -18.09 -0.42
C GLY A 85 12.83 -17.80 0.18
N ALA A 86 11.82 -17.47 -0.63
CA ALA A 86 10.46 -17.24 -0.16
C ALA A 86 9.73 -18.54 0.15
N PHE A 87 8.97 -18.55 1.25
CA PHE A 87 8.08 -19.64 1.60
C PHE A 87 6.84 -19.12 2.36
N VAL A 88 5.76 -19.91 2.32
CA VAL A 88 4.55 -19.62 3.11
C VAL A 88 4.75 -20.09 4.54
N THR A 89 4.55 -19.18 5.50
CA THR A 89 4.69 -19.48 6.94
C THR A 89 3.47 -20.23 7.49
N GLY A 90 3.57 -20.74 8.72
CA GLY A 90 2.42 -21.30 9.43
C GLY A 90 1.30 -20.28 9.72
N SER A 91 1.62 -18.99 9.73
CA SER A 91 0.64 -17.89 9.82
C SER A 91 0.02 -17.52 8.47
N ARG A 92 0.40 -18.19 7.38
CA ARG A 92 -0.06 -17.96 6.01
C ARG A 92 0.44 -16.66 5.37
N ASN A 93 1.65 -16.23 5.73
CA ASN A 93 2.33 -15.07 5.14
C ASN A 93 3.43 -15.53 4.19
N ILE A 94 3.83 -14.71 3.21
CA ILE A 94 5.01 -15.02 2.38
C ILE A 94 6.25 -14.37 3.00
N TYR A 95 7.18 -15.19 3.48
CA TYR A 95 8.37 -14.75 4.19
C TYR A 95 9.66 -15.22 3.51
N SER A 96 10.73 -14.42 3.64
CA SER A 96 12.09 -14.83 3.25
C SER A 96 13.11 -14.48 4.32
N LEU A 97 13.95 -15.44 4.68
CA LEU A 97 15.05 -15.29 5.65
C LEU A 97 16.36 -14.89 4.97
N VAL A 98 16.57 -15.33 3.73
CA VAL A 98 17.89 -15.35 3.07
C VAL A 98 17.98 -14.41 1.87
N ASP A 99 16.85 -14.09 1.26
CA ASP A 99 16.77 -13.22 0.09
C ASP A 99 15.84 -12.03 0.35
N VAL A 100 16.12 -10.92 -0.34
CA VAL A 100 15.17 -9.80 -0.42
C VAL A 100 13.92 -10.32 -1.11
N ASN A 101 12.77 -10.16 -0.47
CA ASN A 101 11.51 -10.51 -1.11
C ASN A 101 11.30 -9.64 -2.34
N ASP A 102 10.95 -10.30 -3.44
CA ASP A 102 10.68 -9.70 -4.74
C ASP A 102 9.36 -10.28 -5.24
N PHE A 103 8.39 -9.42 -5.53
CA PHE A 103 7.03 -9.83 -5.84
C PHE A 103 6.58 -9.28 -7.19
N THR A 104 5.81 -10.11 -7.89
CA THR A 104 5.06 -9.72 -9.09
C THR A 104 3.58 -10.07 -8.93
N GLY A 105 2.72 -9.06 -9.01
CA GLY A 105 1.28 -9.21 -9.12
C GLY A 105 0.84 -9.09 -10.58
N LEU A 106 0.07 -10.04 -11.10
CA LEU A 106 -0.54 -9.96 -12.43
C LEU A 106 -2.07 -10.01 -12.30
N PHE A 107 -2.72 -8.92 -12.71
CA PHE A 107 -4.16 -8.78 -12.68
C PHE A 107 -4.67 -8.56 -14.10
N VAL A 108 -5.28 -9.59 -14.67
CA VAL A 108 -5.81 -9.58 -16.04
C VAL A 108 -7.32 -9.37 -15.96
N PRO A 109 -7.85 -8.21 -16.40
CA PRO A 109 -9.28 -7.93 -16.29
C PRO A 109 -10.11 -8.83 -17.20
N THR A 110 -11.30 -9.22 -16.73
CA THR A 110 -12.27 -9.94 -17.59
C THR A 110 -12.90 -8.98 -18.60
N SER A 111 -13.30 -7.79 -18.14
CA SER A 111 -13.91 -6.73 -18.94
C SER A 111 -13.81 -5.39 -18.20
N LEU A 112 -12.81 -4.59 -18.53
CA LEU A 112 -12.67 -3.23 -18.00
C LEU A 112 -12.43 -2.30 -19.18
N ALA A 113 -13.20 -1.24 -19.37
CA ALA A 113 -13.07 -0.38 -20.55
C ALA A 113 -11.71 0.34 -20.59
N ALA A 114 -11.32 0.79 -21.78
CA ALA A 114 -10.23 1.76 -21.92
C ALA A 114 -10.63 3.09 -21.24
N GLY A 115 -9.64 3.85 -20.75
CA GLY A 115 -9.87 5.09 -20.03
C GLY A 115 -8.94 5.30 -18.85
N ARG A 116 -9.25 6.29 -18.02
CA ARG A 116 -8.46 6.66 -16.84
C ARG A 116 -9.05 6.06 -15.58
N PHE A 117 -8.17 5.47 -14.78
CA PHE A 117 -8.50 4.81 -13.54
C PHE A 117 -7.71 5.39 -12.38
N THR A 118 -8.27 5.27 -11.18
CA THR A 118 -7.49 5.28 -9.96
C THR A 118 -7.18 3.83 -9.62
N VAL A 119 -5.89 3.51 -9.50
CA VAL A 119 -5.44 2.22 -8.99
C VAL A 119 -4.91 2.44 -7.57
N ALA A 120 -5.48 1.73 -6.61
CA ALA A 120 -5.07 1.74 -5.23
C ALA A 120 -4.51 0.36 -4.87
N VAL A 121 -3.29 0.34 -4.34
CA VAL A 121 -2.64 -0.87 -3.84
C VAL A 121 -2.38 -0.69 -2.36
N GLN A 122 -2.83 -1.65 -1.57
CA GLN A 122 -2.62 -1.67 -0.13
C GLN A 122 -1.77 -2.89 0.24
N ILE A 123 -0.71 -2.69 1.01
CA ILE A 123 0.28 -3.72 1.34
C ILE A 123 0.52 -3.68 2.83
N SER A 124 0.43 -4.84 3.49
CA SER A 124 0.87 -5.04 4.87
C SER A 124 2.12 -5.91 4.87
N VAL A 125 3.14 -5.48 5.61
CA VAL A 125 4.38 -6.23 5.81
C VAL A 125 4.75 -6.32 7.27
N LEU A 126 5.33 -7.45 7.66
CA LEU A 126 5.96 -7.67 8.95
C LEU A 126 7.48 -7.72 8.80
N GLY A 127 8.20 -7.23 9.80
CA GLY A 127 9.65 -7.36 9.90
C GLY A 127 10.36 -6.22 9.18
N ASN A 128 11.26 -6.55 8.24
CA ASN A 128 11.91 -5.51 7.43
C ASN A 128 10.91 -4.88 6.46
N ASP A 129 11.04 -3.58 6.27
CA ASP A 129 10.04 -2.77 5.57
C ASP A 129 10.08 -2.91 4.04
N LEU A 130 9.06 -2.39 3.35
CA LEU A 130 8.95 -2.34 1.90
C LEU A 130 9.94 -1.32 1.30
N ASN A 131 10.57 -1.67 0.19
CA ASN A 131 11.26 -0.70 -0.65
C ASN A 131 10.25 0.06 -1.53
N ALA A 132 9.68 1.13 -1.00
CA ALA A 132 8.61 1.88 -1.67
C ALA A 132 8.98 2.44 -3.07
N THR A 133 10.27 2.68 -3.36
CA THR A 133 10.71 3.16 -4.68
C THR A 133 10.79 2.04 -5.72
N SER A 134 10.78 0.78 -5.28
CA SER A 134 10.68 -0.39 -6.17
C SER A 134 9.25 -0.72 -6.60
N LEU A 135 8.24 -0.10 -5.97
CA LEU A 135 6.84 -0.36 -6.28
C LEU A 135 6.44 0.33 -7.59
N LEU A 136 6.18 -0.48 -8.61
CA LEU A 136 5.80 -0.03 -9.95
C LEU A 136 4.51 -0.70 -10.40
N LEU A 137 3.68 0.04 -11.14
CA LEU A 137 2.52 -0.48 -11.85
C LEU A 137 2.75 -0.30 -13.35
N ASN A 138 2.89 -1.40 -14.08
CA ASN A 138 3.29 -1.41 -15.49
C ASN A 138 4.56 -0.56 -15.76
N GLY A 139 5.52 -0.62 -14.84
CA GLY A 139 6.75 0.19 -14.89
C GLY A 139 6.60 1.66 -14.49
N LEU A 140 5.40 2.11 -14.09
CA LEU A 140 5.15 3.49 -13.66
C LEU A 140 5.17 3.62 -12.13
N PRO A 141 5.78 4.68 -11.58
CA PRO A 141 5.76 4.95 -10.14
C PRO A 141 4.39 5.44 -9.68
N TRP A 142 4.09 5.25 -8.41
CA TRP A 142 2.88 5.76 -7.76
C TRP A 142 2.87 7.31 -7.72
N THR A 143 1.67 7.89 -7.69
CA THR A 143 1.45 9.34 -7.56
C THR A 143 1.33 9.79 -6.11
N SER A 144 0.88 8.89 -5.22
CA SER A 144 0.82 9.14 -3.78
C SER A 144 1.10 7.88 -2.98
N ARG A 145 1.67 8.06 -1.78
CA ARG A 145 1.88 7.03 -0.76
C ARG A 145 1.36 7.54 0.59
N THR A 146 0.68 6.69 1.34
CA THR A 146 0.27 6.94 2.72
C THR A 146 0.65 5.75 3.58
N VAL A 147 1.15 6.00 4.79
CA VAL A 147 1.32 4.97 5.82
C VAL A 147 0.02 4.89 6.59
N LEU A 148 -0.69 3.76 6.48
CA LEU A 148 -2.00 3.53 7.09
C LEU A 148 -1.86 3.13 8.55
N ALA A 149 -0.92 2.23 8.82
CA ALA A 149 -0.49 1.82 10.14
C ALA A 149 1.03 1.71 10.15
N ALA A 150 1.66 2.18 11.22
CA ALA A 150 3.07 2.00 11.46
C ALA A 150 3.21 1.24 12.78
N GLY A 151 3.82 0.06 12.73
CA GLY A 151 3.99 -0.76 13.90
C GLY A 151 4.83 0.00 14.93
N THR A 152 4.31 0.14 16.14
CA THR A 152 5.05 0.70 17.26
C THR A 152 5.92 -0.41 17.83
N GLY A 153 7.04 -0.71 17.17
CA GLY A 153 7.97 -1.73 17.64
C GLY A 153 8.39 -1.47 19.09
N LEU A 154 8.05 -2.39 20.00
CA LEU A 154 8.70 -2.46 21.33
C LEU A 154 10.08 -3.14 21.26
N ALA A 155 10.51 -3.60 20.08
CA ALA A 155 11.83 -4.16 19.86
C ALA A 155 12.69 -3.25 18.96
N PRO A 156 13.95 -2.97 19.34
CA PRO A 156 14.88 -2.24 18.48
C PRO A 156 15.03 -2.91 17.10
N PRO A 157 15.23 -2.13 16.02
CA PRO A 157 15.54 -2.67 14.71
C PRO A 157 16.77 -3.60 14.80
N GLY A 158 16.63 -4.84 14.32
CA GLY A 158 17.69 -5.84 14.32
C GLY A 158 17.57 -6.96 15.36
N VAL A 159 16.62 -6.86 16.30
CA VAL A 159 16.27 -8.00 17.17
C VAL A 159 14.99 -8.61 16.61
N GLY A 160 15.13 -9.54 15.67
CA GLY A 160 14.03 -10.40 15.23
C GLY A 160 13.52 -11.18 16.44
N ALA A 161 12.55 -10.62 17.15
CA ALA A 161 11.82 -11.35 18.15
C ALA A 161 11.16 -12.53 17.43
N PRO A 162 11.29 -13.77 17.95
CA PRO A 162 10.54 -14.89 17.41
C PRO A 162 9.05 -14.59 17.65
N GLY A 163 8.36 -14.09 16.63
CA GLY A 163 6.91 -13.89 16.64
C GLY A 163 6.37 -12.45 16.63
N GLY A 164 7.11 -11.43 16.22
CA GLY A 164 6.51 -10.08 16.09
C GLY A 164 7.40 -9.06 15.40
N GLY A 165 7.28 -8.97 14.07
CA GLY A 165 7.83 -7.86 13.31
C GLY A 165 7.00 -6.59 13.49
N VAL A 166 7.58 -5.45 13.14
CA VAL A 166 6.82 -4.20 12.96
C VAL A 166 5.83 -4.43 11.83
N ASP A 167 4.54 -4.28 12.12
CA ASP A 167 3.47 -4.33 11.12
C ASP A 167 3.34 -2.95 10.48
N ASN A 168 3.74 -2.84 9.21
CA ASN A 168 3.55 -1.61 8.46
C ASN A 168 2.56 -1.84 7.33
N GLU A 169 1.56 -0.98 7.30
CA GLU A 169 0.54 -0.97 6.28
C GLU A 169 0.65 0.30 5.43
N TYR A 170 0.55 0.12 4.12
CA TYR A 170 0.72 1.19 3.15
C TYR A 170 -0.45 1.25 2.19
N LEU A 171 -0.75 2.47 1.74
CA LEU A 171 -1.57 2.74 0.57
C LEU A 171 -0.70 3.43 -0.49
N PHE A 172 -0.78 2.92 -1.71
CA PHE A 172 -0.18 3.51 -2.90
C PHE A 172 -1.25 3.79 -3.93
N LEU A 173 -1.20 4.97 -4.56
CA LEU A 173 -2.17 5.38 -5.56
C LEU A 173 -1.47 5.68 -6.88
N TRP A 174 -2.09 5.23 -7.97
CA TRP A 174 -1.87 5.75 -9.32
C TRP A 174 -3.13 6.47 -9.76
N SER A 175 -3.16 7.78 -9.54
CA SER A 175 -4.27 8.64 -9.96
C SER A 175 -4.18 8.95 -11.45
N GLY A 176 -5.21 8.57 -12.20
CA GLY A 176 -5.28 8.83 -13.65
C GLY A 176 -4.47 7.85 -14.49
N PHE A 177 -4.26 6.62 -13.99
CA PHE A 177 -3.66 5.53 -14.74
C PHE A 177 -4.45 5.27 -16.02
N GLU A 178 -3.81 5.41 -17.18
CA GLU A 178 -4.48 5.29 -18.47
C GLU A 178 -4.36 3.87 -19.02
N ARG A 179 -5.50 3.27 -19.32
CA ARG A 179 -5.59 2.01 -20.08
C ARG A 179 -5.96 2.33 -21.52
N LEU A 180 -5.19 1.75 -22.43
CA LEU A 180 -5.35 1.91 -23.87
C LEU A 180 -6.33 0.89 -24.43
N THR A 181 -6.36 -0.32 -23.84
CA THR A 181 -7.25 -1.41 -24.26
C THR A 181 -8.02 -2.00 -23.10
N ASP A 182 -9.09 -2.71 -23.43
CA ASP A 182 -9.92 -3.41 -22.45
C ASP A 182 -9.21 -4.62 -21.82
N ARG A 183 -8.13 -5.10 -22.44
CA ARG A 183 -7.32 -6.26 -22.03
C ARG A 183 -5.99 -5.92 -21.40
N ASP A 184 -5.66 -4.63 -21.24
CA ASP A 184 -4.40 -4.22 -20.60
C ASP A 184 -4.31 -4.84 -19.19
N VAL A 185 -3.19 -5.50 -18.93
CA VAL A 185 -2.88 -6.15 -17.65
C VAL A 185 -2.39 -5.10 -16.67
N PHE A 186 -2.74 -5.24 -15.40
CA PHE A 186 -2.07 -4.53 -14.31
C PHE A 186 -0.97 -5.44 -13.77
N ALA A 187 0.28 -5.09 -14.05
CA ALA A 187 1.48 -5.74 -13.57
C ALA A 187 2.06 -4.89 -12.43
N LEU A 188 1.98 -5.41 -11.21
CA LEU A 188 2.53 -4.80 -10.02
C LEU A 188 3.88 -5.44 -9.71
N GLU A 189 4.91 -4.65 -9.48
CA GLU A 189 6.24 -5.13 -9.08
C GLU A 189 6.65 -4.43 -7.80
N PHE A 190 7.17 -5.15 -6.81
CA PHE A 190 7.68 -4.54 -5.57
C PHE A 190 8.63 -5.46 -4.81
N ARG A 191 9.43 -4.84 -3.92
CA ARG A 191 10.44 -5.54 -3.15
C ARG A 191 10.47 -5.07 -1.70
N SER A 192 11.00 -5.89 -0.80
CA SER A 192 11.40 -5.43 0.53
C SER A 192 12.72 -4.66 0.49
N LEU A 193 13.04 -3.92 1.55
CA LEU A 193 14.35 -3.25 1.72
C LEU A 193 15.48 -4.25 2.00
N SER A 194 15.16 -5.38 2.63
CA SER A 194 16.13 -6.40 3.05
C SER A 194 15.46 -7.76 3.20
N VAL A 195 16.24 -8.76 3.57
CA VAL A 195 15.79 -10.09 4.02
C VAL A 195 14.93 -9.98 5.28
N HIS A 196 14.36 -11.07 5.83
CA HIS A 196 13.49 -11.06 7.02
C HIS A 196 12.24 -10.17 6.89
N ASN A 197 11.72 -10.03 5.67
CA ASN A 197 10.42 -9.43 5.41
C ASN A 197 9.36 -10.53 5.27
N SER A 198 8.16 -10.26 5.79
CA SER A 198 6.96 -11.06 5.55
C SER A 198 5.92 -10.19 4.87
N LEU A 199 5.37 -10.64 3.74
CA LEU A 199 4.15 -10.07 3.18
C LEU A 199 2.95 -10.71 3.89
N ASP A 200 2.15 -9.88 4.55
CA ASP A 200 0.99 -10.29 5.36
C ASP A 200 -0.31 -10.12 4.58
N ALA A 201 -0.46 -8.99 3.88
CA ALA A 201 -1.63 -8.75 3.04
C ALA A 201 -1.30 -7.92 1.79
N LEU A 202 -2.08 -8.14 0.74
CA LEU A 202 -2.06 -7.36 -0.50
C LEU A 202 -3.51 -7.14 -0.97
N ARG A 203 -3.90 -5.90 -1.24
CA ARG A 203 -5.15 -5.58 -1.96
C ARG A 203 -4.87 -4.68 -3.14
N ILE A 204 -5.55 -4.94 -4.25
CA ILE A 204 -5.64 -4.02 -5.39
C ILE A 204 -7.11 -3.65 -5.60
N ASP A 205 -7.36 -2.35 -5.70
CA ASP A 205 -8.65 -1.76 -6.02
C ASP A 205 -8.47 -0.85 -7.23
N VAL A 206 -9.28 -1.06 -8.27
CA VAL A 206 -9.28 -0.23 -9.46
C VAL A 206 -10.70 0.29 -9.68
N GLY A 207 -10.82 1.59 -9.89
CA GLY A 207 -12.09 2.21 -10.25
C GLY A 207 -11.90 3.43 -11.12
N PRO A 208 -13.00 3.98 -11.66
CA PRO A 208 -12.95 5.14 -12.54
C PRO A 208 -12.22 6.30 -11.86
N ALA A 209 -11.31 6.96 -12.59
CA ALA A 209 -10.72 8.18 -12.08
C ALA A 209 -11.81 9.25 -11.90
N PRO A 210 -11.73 10.10 -10.85
CA PRO A 210 -12.64 11.23 -10.71
C PRO A 210 -12.64 12.07 -11.98
N VAL A 211 -13.83 12.37 -12.49
CA VAL A 211 -13.97 13.31 -13.60
C VAL A 211 -13.56 14.68 -13.08
N LEU A 212 -12.38 15.15 -13.49
CA LEU A 212 -11.97 16.52 -13.19
C LEU A 212 -13.03 17.46 -13.77
N PRO A 213 -13.46 18.50 -13.03
CA PRO A 213 -14.32 19.52 -13.60
C PRO A 213 -13.67 20.04 -14.89
N PRO A 214 -14.45 20.39 -15.93
CA PRO A 214 -13.88 21.00 -17.11
C PRO A 214 -13.06 22.21 -16.66
N THR A 215 -11.77 22.23 -17.02
CA THR A 215 -10.91 23.38 -16.76
C THR A 215 -11.65 24.60 -17.32
N PRO A 216 -11.94 25.63 -16.51
CA PRO A 216 -12.53 26.85 -17.04
C PRO A 216 -11.70 27.28 -18.25
N PRO A 217 -12.34 27.68 -19.37
CA PRO A 217 -11.58 28.16 -20.51
C PRO A 217 -10.58 29.19 -19.99
N ALA A 218 -9.31 29.03 -20.37
CA ALA A 218 -8.28 30.00 -20.01
C ALA A 218 -8.86 31.40 -20.26
N PRO A 219 -8.69 32.36 -19.34
CA PRO A 219 -9.22 33.70 -19.55
C PRO A 219 -8.75 34.13 -20.92
N VAL A 220 -9.71 34.33 -21.83
CA VAL A 220 -9.39 34.86 -23.15
C VAL A 220 -8.76 36.19 -22.80
N ASN A 221 -7.44 36.32 -23.04
CA ASN A 221 -6.78 37.62 -23.00
C ASN A 221 -7.43 38.42 -24.12
N VAL A 222 -8.58 39.04 -23.82
CA VAL A 222 -9.20 40.02 -24.68
C VAL A 222 -8.15 41.11 -24.79
N PRO A 223 -7.55 41.32 -25.98
CA PRO A 223 -6.62 42.42 -26.15
C PRO A 223 -7.43 43.67 -25.83
N ILE A 224 -7.13 44.31 -24.70
CA ILE A 224 -7.69 45.63 -24.42
C ILE A 224 -7.19 46.50 -25.57
N PRO A 225 -8.06 47.00 -26.46
CA PRO A 225 -7.63 47.92 -27.51
C PRO A 225 -6.94 49.05 -26.78
N GLY A 226 -5.68 49.31 -27.12
CA GLY A 226 -4.88 50.35 -26.48
C GLY A 226 -5.67 51.64 -26.45
N GLY A 227 -6.19 52.00 -25.28
CA GLY A 227 -6.79 53.29 -24.99
C GLY A 227 -5.66 54.31 -24.95
N VAL A 228 -5.17 54.68 -26.13
CA VAL A 228 -4.27 55.82 -26.29
C VAL A 228 -5.10 57.07 -26.02
N GLY A 229 -4.88 57.65 -24.84
CA GLY A 229 -4.97 59.09 -24.59
C GLY A 229 -6.37 59.68 -24.39
N LEU A 230 -6.65 60.16 -23.18
CA LEU A 230 -6.90 61.59 -22.92
C LEU A 230 -7.13 61.80 -21.41
N LEU A 231 -6.06 62.13 -20.68
CA LEU A 231 -6.20 62.89 -19.43
C LEU A 231 -4.96 63.75 -19.22
N ALA A 232 -4.84 64.77 -20.08
CA ALA A 232 -4.00 65.94 -19.81
C ALA A 232 -4.93 67.16 -19.70
N ALA A 233 -4.61 68.02 -18.72
CA ALA A 233 -5.25 69.29 -18.37
C ALA A 233 -6.56 69.21 -17.58
N MET A 234 -6.45 69.42 -16.26
CA MET A 234 -7.28 70.36 -15.46
C MET A 234 -6.99 70.14 -13.97
N LEU A 235 -6.20 71.05 -13.38
CA LEU A 235 -6.08 71.47 -11.96
C LEU A 235 -4.62 71.64 -11.52
N GLY A 236 -3.96 72.61 -12.14
CA GLY A 236 -2.75 73.26 -11.62
C GLY A 236 -2.99 74.77 -11.56
N LEU A 237 -4.01 75.18 -10.79
CA LEU A 237 -4.29 76.58 -10.47
C LEU A 237 -4.68 76.64 -8.99
N VAL A 238 -4.22 77.67 -8.28
CA VAL A 238 -4.17 77.88 -6.81
C VAL A 238 -2.80 77.44 -6.26
N GLY A 239 -1.89 78.30 -5.82
CA GLY A 239 -1.96 79.73 -5.50
C GLY A 239 -1.11 79.99 -4.24
N ARG A 240 -0.08 80.83 -4.34
CA ARG A 240 0.71 81.47 -3.25
C ARG A 240 1.81 82.27 -3.97
N SER A 241 2.11 83.55 -3.71
CA SER A 241 1.80 84.46 -2.61
C SER A 241 2.27 85.87 -3.02
N ARG A 242 1.54 86.93 -2.63
CA ARG A 242 2.03 88.32 -2.46
C ARG A 242 1.51 88.77 -1.08
N LEU A 243 2.36 88.89 -0.07
CA LEU A 243 3.17 90.04 0.36
C LEU A 243 2.40 91.06 1.20
N GLY A 244 2.95 91.39 2.38
CA GLY A 244 2.86 92.71 3.00
C GLY A 244 2.20 92.76 4.37
N GLY A 245 3.01 92.91 5.42
CA GLY A 245 2.61 93.17 6.81
C GLY A 245 3.80 93.06 7.73
#